data_AF-A0AAU9J997-F1
#
_entry.id   AF-A0AAU9J997-F1
#
_cell.length_a   1.000
_cell.length_b   1.000
_cell.length_c   1.000
_cell.angle_alpha   90.00
_cell.angle_beta   90.00
_cell.angle_gamma   90.00
#
_symmetry.space_group_name_H-M   'P 1'
#
loop_
_entity.id
_entity.type
_entity.pdbx_description
1 polymer ?
#
loop_
_entity_poly.entity_id
_entity_poly.type
_entity_poly.pdbx_seq_one_letter_code
_entity_poly.pdbx_strand_id
1 'polypeptide(L)' 'MSEPTLDDILFSDIVKKSTNVCFLRCVNDPSPNLTGKQKSCIKNCVLRFMECREATLQSLKELSQR' A
#
# COMPACT_ATOMS: atom_id res chain seq x y z
N MET A 1 -8.42 -0.18 26.74
CA MET A 1 -8.16 -0.22 25.29
C MET A 1 -8.83 -1.47 24.77
N SER A 2 -9.68 -1.37 23.74
CA SER A 2 -10.31 -2.53 23.12
C SER A 2 -9.28 -3.33 22.33
N GLU A 3 -9.44 -4.65 22.26
CA GLU A 3 -8.59 -5.49 21.41
C GLU A 3 -8.84 -5.19 19.92
N PRO A 4 -7.79 -5.18 19.08
CA PRO A 4 -7.93 -4.93 17.65
C PRO A 4 -8.61 -6.11 16.94
N THR A 5 -9.50 -5.80 16.01
CA THR A 5 -10.18 -6.80 15.16
C THR A 5 -9.27 -7.33 14.06
N LEU A 6 -9.69 -8.41 13.39
CA LEU A 6 -8.98 -8.95 12.22
C LEU A 6 -8.89 -7.89 11.09
N ASP A 7 -9.93 -7.11 10.90
CA ASP A 7 -9.98 -6.05 9.89
C ASP A 7 -8.98 -4.93 10.23
N ASP A 8 -8.84 -4.59 11.51
CA ASP A 8 -7.84 -3.61 11.98
C ASP A 8 -6.41 -4.09 11.69
N ILE A 9 -6.14 -5.38 11.94
CA ILE A 9 -4.83 -5.99 11.70
C ILE A 9 -4.51 -6.00 10.20
N LEU A 10 -5.48 -6.41 9.37
CA LEU A 10 -5.30 -6.45 7.92
C LEU A 10 -5.10 -5.05 7.33
N PHE A 11 -5.90 -4.08 7.78
CA PHE A 11 -5.78 -2.69 7.34
C PHE A 11 -4.41 -2.12 7.73
N SER A 12 -3.97 -2.35 8.97
CA SER A 12 -2.65 -1.91 9.45
C SER A 12 -1.51 -2.49 8.62
N ASP A 13 -1.57 -3.78 8.27
CA ASP A 13 -0.55 -4.42 7.41
C ASP A 13 -0.52 -3.81 6.00
N ILE A 14 -1.69 -3.54 5.40
CA ILE A 14 -1.80 -2.89 4.09
C ILE A 14 -1.22 -1.47 4.14
N VAL A 15 -1.58 -0.69 5.16
CA VAL A 15 -1.05 0.67 5.37
C VAL A 15 0.47 0.61 5.49
N LYS A 16 1.01 -0.23 6.37
CA LYS A 16 2.45 -0.36 6.59
C LYS A 16 3.22 -0.72 5.31
N LYS A 17 2.75 -1.74 4.58
CA LYS A 17 3.40 -2.19 3.34
C LYS A 17 3.34 -1.13 2.24
N SER A 18 2.17 -0.53 2.02
CA SER A 18 2.01 0.51 1.00
C SER A 18 2.79 1.78 1.35
N THR A 19 2.83 2.19 2.62
CA THR A 19 3.65 3.32 3.08
C THR A 19 5.13 3.10 2.77
N ASN A 20 5.70 1.95 3.11
CA ASN A 20 7.12 1.66 2.86
C ASN A 20 7.46 1.72 1.36
N VAL A 21 6.65 1.07 0.53
CA VAL A 21 6.86 1.04 -0.93
C VAL A 21 6.71 2.45 -1.53
N CYS A 22 5.68 3.18 -1.13
CA CYS A 22 5.41 4.51 -1.69
C CYS A 22 6.36 5.58 -1.19
N PHE A 23 6.88 5.45 0.04
CA PHE A 23 7.95 6.30 0.53
C PHE A 23 9.19 6.16 -0.35
N LEU A 24 9.68 4.93 -0.55
CA LEU A 24 10.87 4.66 -1.39
C LEU A 24 10.71 5.12 -2.84
N ARG A 25 9.49 5.13 -3.38
CA ARG A 25 9.24 5.52 -4.78
C ARG A 25 9.01 7.01 -4.99
N CYS A 26 8.44 7.69 -4.00
CA CYS A 26 7.96 9.06 -4.16
C CYS A 26 8.77 10.09 -3.39
N VAL A 27 9.38 9.73 -2.25
CA VAL A 27 10.11 10.66 -1.39
C VAL A 27 11.61 10.52 -1.67
N ASN A 28 12.15 11.50 -2.39
CA ASN A 28 13.51 11.47 -2.92
C ASN A 28 14.47 12.42 -2.18
N ASP A 29 14.00 13.09 -1.13
CA ASP A 29 14.74 14.08 -0.37
C ASP A 29 14.32 14.06 1.11
N PRO A 30 15.20 14.47 2.05
CA PRO A 30 14.95 14.39 3.48
C PRO A 30 14.15 15.60 4.03
N SER A 31 13.38 16.32 3.21
CA SER A 31 12.56 17.45 3.66
C SER A 31 11.59 17.04 4.78
N PRO A 32 11.36 17.89 5.79
CA PRO A 32 10.36 17.63 6.84
C PRO A 32 8.92 17.61 6.30
N ASN A 33 8.68 18.16 5.12
CA ASN A 33 7.35 18.27 4.51
C ASN A 33 7.31 17.65 3.12
N LEU A 34 6.22 16.93 2.85
CA LEU A 34 5.91 16.46 1.49
C LEU A 34 5.52 17.63 0.58
N THR A 35 6.20 17.72 -0.55
CA THR A 35 5.81 18.60 -1.65
C THR A 35 4.47 18.18 -2.25
N GLY A 36 3.79 19.08 -2.98
CA GLY A 36 2.56 18.74 -3.70
C GLY A 36 2.73 17.56 -4.67
N LYS A 37 3.87 17.51 -5.38
CA LYS A 37 4.22 16.40 -6.28
C LYS A 37 4.35 15.07 -5.54
N GLN A 38 5.00 15.07 -4.37
CA GLN A 38 5.15 13.87 -3.53
C GLN A 38 3.80 13.38 -2.99
N LYS A 39 2.94 14.29 -2.52
CA LYS A 39 1.58 13.93 -2.06
C LYS A 39 0.77 13.24 -3.16
N SER A 40 0.77 13.81 -4.37
CA SER A 40 0.10 13.20 -5.53
C SER A 40 0.72 11.86 -5.93
N CYS A 41 2.05 11.75 -5.91
CA CYS A 41 2.75 10.49 -6.17
C CYS A 41 2.33 9.41 -5.17
N ILE A 42 2.33 9.70 -3.87
CA ILE A 42 1.96 8.73 -2.82
C ILE A 42 0.52 8.26 -3.00
N LYS A 43 -0.43 9.19 -3.25
CA LYS A 43 -1.83 8.83 -3.52
C LYS A 43 -1.94 7.83 -4.69
N ASN A 44 -1.29 8.14 -5.82
CA ASN A 44 -1.32 7.28 -6.99
C ASN A 44 -0.60 5.94 -6.74
N CYS A 45 0.50 5.96 -6.00
CA CYS A 45 1.25 4.77 -5.65
C CYS A 45 0.41 3.79 -4.81
N VAL A 46 -0.31 4.28 -3.79
CA VAL A 46 -1.19 3.43 -2.97
C VAL A 46 -2.32 2.82 -3.81
N LEU A 47 -2.93 3.61 -4.71
CA LEU A 47 -3.96 3.11 -5.63
C LEU A 47 -3.41 1.97 -6.51
N ARG A 48 -2.25 2.18 -7.14
CA ARG A 48 -1.60 1.15 -7.97
C ARG A 48 -1.17 -0.08 -7.16
N PHE A 49 -0.72 0.10 -5.92
CA PHE A 49 -0.39 -1.02 -5.03
C PHE A 49 -1.60 -1.92 -4.80
N MET A 50 -2.78 -1.35 -4.55
CA MET A 50 -4.00 -2.11 -4.31
C MET A 50 -4.46 -2.87 -5.56
N GLU A 51 -4.37 -2.24 -6.74
CA GLU A 51 -4.68 -2.90 -8.01
C GLU A 51 -3.71 -4.05 -8.31
N CYS A 52 -2.41 -3.86 -8.09
CA CYS A 52 -1.42 -4.93 -8.24
C CYS A 52 -1.71 -6.09 -7.28
N ARG A 53 -2.11 -5.79 -6.04
CA ARG A 53 -2.50 -6.79 -5.05
C ARG A 53 -3.72 -7.58 -5.52
N GLU A 54 -4.76 -6.92 -6.01
CA GLU A 54 -5.96 -7.56 -6.54
C GLU A 54 -5.64 -8.47 -7.73
N ALA A 55 -4.90 -7.98 -8.70
CA ALA A 55 -4.46 -8.76 -9.86
C ALA A 55 -3.65 -9.99 -9.44
N THR A 56 -2.72 -9.84 -8.49
CA THR A 56 -1.91 -10.94 -7.96
C THR A 56 -2.78 -11.99 -7.27
N LEU A 57 -3.74 -11.58 -6.44
CA LEU A 57 -4.65 -12.50 -5.76
C LEU A 57 -5.53 -13.27 -6.75
N GLN A 58 -6.00 -12.60 -7.80
CA GLN A 58 -6.78 -13.24 -8.85
C GLN A 58 -5.95 -14.29 -9.60
N SER A 59 -4.72 -13.96 -10.00
CA SER A 59 -3.81 -14.92 -10.65
C SER A 59 -3.48 -16.11 -9.75
N LEU A 60 -3.30 -15.91 -8.44
CA LEU A 60 -3.04 -17.00 -7.50
C LEU A 60 -4.24 -17.95 -7.38
N LYS A 61 -5.47 -17.42 -7.34
CA LYS A 61 -6.68 -18.24 -7.33
C LYS A 61 -6.78 -19.10 -8.58
N GLU A 62 -6.56 -18.52 -9.75
CA GLU A 62 -6.57 -19.23 -11.03
C GLU A 62 -5.53 -20.35 -11.09
N LEU A 63 -4.35 -20.14 -10.51
CA LEU A 63 -3.31 -21.17 -10.42
C LEU A 63 -3.68 -22.30 -9.45
N SER A 64 -4.34 -21.99 -8.33
CA SER A 64 -4.73 -22.99 -7.32
C SER A 64 -5.84 -23.94 -7.79
N GLN A 65 -6.58 -23.56 -8.84
CA GLN A 65 -7.69 -24.33 -9.43
C GLN A 65 -7.27 -25.21 -10.60
N ARG A 66 -5.98 -25.20 -10.98
CA ARG A 66 -5.39 -26.08 -11.99
C ARG A 66 -4.75 -27.29 -11.32
#